data_AF-A0A925JKE2-F1
#
_entry.id   AF-A0A925JKE2-F1
#
_cell.length_a   1.000
_cell.length_b   1.000
_cell.length_c   1.000
_cell.angle_alpha   90.00
_cell.angle_beta   90.00
_cell.angle_gamma   90.00
#
_symmetry.space_group_name_H-M   'P 1'
#
loop_
_entity.id
_entity.type
_entity.pdbx_description
1 polymer ?
#
loop_
_entity_poly.entity_id
_entity_poly.type
_entity_poly.pdbx_seq_one_letter_code
_entity_poly.pdbx_strand_id
1 'polypeptide(L)'
;MKTFNIFGKIYCLICLIILGLMGCEEKVSKPVPPSDYPKSLAAILNSATERNKLTSLGMMIYGGPSGAIPLRAILNVPHKCINDNTIPANINKRYSNYEYTFTITTDTLVSYKAVNSSVSDVSSTSRYVKWVDFSNNTTRITVFFETNGVFDGVSYKSIRILSGSVIPNNPTFALFNIYDCFIMLETGPDPDDKVADVGTIRVFQDK
;
A
#
# COMPACT_ATOMS: atom_id res chain seq x y z
N MET A 1 -23.13 22.36 59.99
CA MET A 1 -22.50 21.20 59.31
C MET A 1 -22.82 21.17 57.80
N LYS A 2 -22.46 22.20 57.02
CA LYS A 2 -22.65 22.21 55.55
C LYS A 2 -21.33 22.13 54.75
N THR A 3 -20.21 22.45 55.38
CA THR A 3 -18.86 22.48 54.77
C THR A 3 -18.29 21.09 54.50
N PHE A 4 -18.63 20.09 55.33
CA PHE A 4 -18.12 18.71 55.17
C PHE A 4 -18.58 18.03 53.87
N ASN A 5 -19.76 18.42 53.36
CA ASN A 5 -20.34 17.83 52.16
C ASN A 5 -19.72 18.39 50.86
N ILE A 6 -19.02 19.53 50.94
CA ILE A 6 -18.35 20.15 49.79
C ILE A 6 -17.00 19.49 49.53
N PHE A 7 -16.22 19.23 50.58
CA PHE A 7 -14.91 18.58 50.44
C PHE A 7 -15.00 17.15 49.90
N GLY A 8 -16.04 16.38 50.28
CA GLY A 8 -16.26 15.04 49.75
C GLY A 8 -16.54 15.03 48.24
N LYS A 9 -17.31 16.02 47.73
CA LYS A 9 -17.60 16.14 46.29
C LYS A 9 -16.37 16.54 45.48
N ILE A 10 -15.52 17.40 46.03
CA ILE A 10 -14.27 17.81 45.38
C ILE A 10 -13.29 16.62 45.29
N TYR A 11 -13.13 15.83 46.36
CA TYR A 11 -12.29 14.64 46.33
C TYR A 11 -12.79 13.59 45.32
N CYS A 12 -14.10 13.37 45.24
CA CYS A 12 -14.67 12.43 44.29
C CYS A 12 -14.46 12.88 42.83
N LEU A 13 -14.59 14.17 42.55
CA LEU A 13 -14.32 14.75 41.23
C LEU A 13 -12.84 14.63 40.85
N ILE A 14 -11.92 14.92 41.79
CA ILE A 14 -10.48 14.79 41.55
C ILE A 14 -10.09 13.32 41.31
N CYS A 15 -10.65 12.37 42.07
CA CYS A 15 -10.42 10.95 41.82
C CYS A 15 -10.94 10.49 40.45
N LEU A 16 -12.10 11.00 40.00
CA LEU A 16 -12.63 10.71 38.67
C LEU A 16 -11.75 11.29 37.55
N ILE A 17 -11.18 12.48 37.74
CA ILE A 17 -10.24 13.09 36.79
C ILE A 17 -8.93 12.28 36.74
N ILE A 18 -8.38 11.84 37.88
CA ILE A 18 -7.16 11.02 37.93
C ILE A 18 -7.38 9.65 37.28
N LEU A 19 -8.53 9.00 37.52
CA LEU A 19 -8.89 7.75 36.86
C LEU A 19 -9.11 7.93 35.34
N GLY A 20 -9.64 9.07 34.91
CA GLY A 20 -9.77 9.41 33.49
C GLY A 20 -8.44 9.66 32.79
N LEU A 21 -7.40 10.10 33.51
CA LEU A 21 -6.07 10.36 32.96
C LEU A 21 -5.17 9.12 32.92
N MET A 22 -5.46 8.08 33.70
CA MET A 22 -4.70 6.81 33.70
C MET A 22 -5.09 5.84 32.57
N GLY A 23 -6.10 6.18 31.75
CA GLY A 23 -6.66 5.27 30.74
C GLY A 23 -6.05 5.35 29.33
N CYS A 24 -5.11 6.25 29.06
CA CYS A 24 -4.40 6.26 27.78
C CYS A 24 -3.21 5.31 27.86
N GLU A 25 -3.48 4.00 27.71
CA GLU A 25 -2.43 3.09 27.25
C GLU A 25 -2.03 3.57 25.86
N GLU A 26 -0.86 4.19 25.77
CA GLU A 26 -0.17 4.37 24.49
C GLU A 26 -0.05 2.98 23.89
N LYS A 27 -0.86 2.69 22.87
CA LYS A 27 -0.78 1.41 22.17
C LYS A 27 0.66 1.26 21.70
N VAL A 28 1.38 0.38 22.38
CA VAL A 28 2.77 0.05 22.08
C VAL A 28 2.82 -0.21 20.58
N SER A 29 3.53 0.64 19.85
CA SER A 29 3.70 0.50 18.40
C SER A 29 4.02 -0.96 18.12
N LYS A 30 3.21 -1.62 17.30
CA LYS A 30 3.44 -3.02 16.97
C LYS A 30 4.89 -3.21 16.53
N PRO A 31 5.52 -4.34 16.88
CA PRO A 31 6.90 -4.57 16.50
C PRO A 31 7.03 -4.45 14.99
N VAL A 32 7.79 -3.44 14.55
CA VAL A 32 8.19 -3.30 13.15
C VAL A 32 8.84 -4.62 12.75
N PRO A 33 8.36 -5.29 11.67
CA PRO A 33 8.98 -6.52 11.20
C PRO A 33 10.49 -6.29 11.03
N PRO A 34 11.34 -7.26 11.41
CA PRO A 34 12.77 -7.07 11.44
C PRO A 34 13.29 -6.57 10.08
N SER A 35 14.14 -5.54 10.16
CA SER A 35 14.98 -4.78 9.19
C SER A 35 15.11 -5.14 7.70
N ASP A 36 14.38 -6.09 7.12
CA ASP A 36 14.70 -6.75 5.84
C ASP A 36 13.74 -6.41 4.68
N TYR A 37 12.94 -5.36 4.82
CA TYR A 37 12.11 -4.85 3.72
C TYR A 37 12.81 -3.69 2.98
N PRO A 38 12.51 -3.50 1.67
CA PRO A 38 13.07 -2.38 0.93
C PRO A 38 12.61 -1.03 1.48
N LYS A 39 13.57 -0.17 1.86
CA LYS A 39 13.28 1.15 2.47
C LYS A 39 13.02 2.28 1.46
N SER A 40 13.22 2.03 0.18
CA SER A 40 13.00 3.02 -0.88
C SER A 40 12.82 2.35 -2.23
N LEU A 41 12.18 3.07 -3.17
CA LEU A 41 12.08 2.60 -4.54
C LEU A 41 13.47 2.38 -5.17
N ALA A 42 14.42 3.26 -4.88
CA ALA A 42 15.80 3.14 -5.39
C ALA A 42 16.48 1.84 -4.92
N ALA A 43 16.22 1.38 -3.69
CA ALA A 43 16.76 0.12 -3.19
C ALA A 43 16.29 -1.08 -4.02
N ILE A 44 15.00 -1.10 -4.39
CA ILE A 44 14.42 -2.17 -5.22
C ILE A 44 14.99 -2.13 -6.64
N LEU A 45 15.08 -0.93 -7.23
CA LEU A 45 15.53 -0.76 -8.61
C LEU A 45 17.03 -1.09 -8.78
N ASN A 46 17.85 -0.77 -7.79
CA ASN A 46 19.31 -0.95 -7.87
C ASN A 46 19.80 -2.29 -7.30
N SER A 47 18.94 -3.07 -6.63
CA SER A 47 19.33 -4.34 -6.00
C SER A 47 18.56 -5.53 -6.58
N ALA A 48 19.28 -6.44 -7.24
CA ALA A 48 18.69 -7.71 -7.68
C ALA A 48 18.22 -8.56 -6.49
N THR A 49 18.92 -8.50 -5.36
CA THR A 49 18.55 -9.18 -4.12
C THR A 49 17.17 -8.74 -3.64
N GLU A 50 16.89 -7.43 -3.59
CA GLU A 50 15.58 -6.91 -3.16
C GLU A 50 14.47 -7.34 -4.09
N ARG A 51 14.72 -7.37 -5.41
CA ARG A 51 13.73 -7.89 -6.37
C ARG A 51 13.49 -9.38 -6.20
N ASN A 52 14.54 -10.16 -5.99
CA ASN A 52 14.43 -11.61 -5.80
C ASN A 52 13.64 -11.94 -4.52
N LYS A 53 13.76 -11.14 -3.46
CA LYS A 53 12.91 -11.25 -2.26
C LYS A 53 11.44 -11.01 -2.60
N LEU A 54 11.13 -9.96 -3.36
CA LEU A 54 9.73 -9.71 -3.75
C LEU A 54 9.18 -10.84 -4.63
N THR A 55 10.00 -11.38 -5.53
CA THR A 55 9.63 -12.54 -6.36
C THR A 55 9.38 -13.79 -5.51
N SER A 56 10.17 -14.03 -4.45
CA SER A 56 9.94 -15.17 -3.55
C SER A 56 8.65 -15.04 -2.73
N LEU A 57 8.15 -13.81 -2.55
CA LEU A 57 6.83 -13.53 -1.97
C LEU A 57 5.67 -13.67 -2.97
N GLY A 58 5.96 -14.07 -4.22
CA GLY A 58 4.96 -14.30 -5.26
C GLY A 58 4.70 -13.11 -6.17
N MET A 59 5.45 -12.01 -6.04
CA MET A 59 5.36 -10.89 -6.98
C MET A 59 5.99 -11.27 -8.33
N MET A 60 5.31 -10.99 -9.43
CA MET A 60 5.95 -11.09 -10.75
C MET A 60 6.69 -9.79 -11.07
N ILE A 61 8.00 -9.85 -11.33
CA ILE A 61 8.79 -8.70 -11.78
C ILE A 61 9.46 -9.06 -13.11
N TYR A 62 9.04 -8.39 -14.18
CA TYR A 62 9.59 -8.59 -15.51
C TYR A 62 10.76 -7.63 -15.74
N GLY A 63 11.93 -8.17 -16.09
CA GLY A 63 13.05 -7.36 -16.59
C GLY A 63 12.83 -6.96 -18.05
N GLY A 64 13.53 -5.93 -18.51
CA GLY A 64 13.48 -5.48 -19.89
C GLY A 64 13.98 -4.04 -20.02
N PRO A 65 14.22 -3.55 -21.24
CA PRO A 65 14.52 -2.15 -21.44
C PRO A 65 13.37 -1.29 -20.91
N SER A 66 13.72 -0.18 -20.26
CA SER A 66 12.76 0.89 -20.01
C SER A 66 12.33 1.45 -21.37
N GLY A 67 11.04 1.44 -21.67
CA GLY A 67 10.51 1.95 -22.93
C GLY A 67 9.12 2.57 -22.77
N ALA A 68 8.77 3.54 -23.60
CA ALA A 68 7.45 4.17 -23.55
C ALA A 68 6.38 3.27 -24.20
N ILE A 69 5.28 3.03 -23.50
CA ILE A 69 4.07 2.41 -24.04
C ILE A 69 2.92 3.26 -23.52
N PRO A 70 2.14 3.92 -24.39
CA PRO A 70 0.90 4.57 -24.00
C PRO A 70 -0.06 3.49 -23.51
N LEU A 71 -0.22 3.38 -22.19
CA LEU A 71 -1.16 2.44 -21.57
C LEU A 71 -2.20 3.25 -20.83
N ARG A 72 -3.44 3.26 -21.29
CA ARG A 72 -4.58 3.68 -20.48
C ARG A 72 -5.37 2.45 -20.10
N ALA A 73 -5.28 2.04 -18.84
CA ALA A 73 -6.01 0.90 -18.33
C ALA A 73 -6.83 1.31 -17.12
N ILE A 74 -8.12 0.93 -17.12
CA ILE A 74 -8.96 0.94 -15.92
C ILE A 74 -8.96 -0.51 -15.42
N LEU A 75 -8.33 -0.75 -14.27
CA LEU A 75 -8.17 -2.08 -13.71
C LEU A 75 -9.12 -2.24 -12.55
N ASN A 76 -10.00 -3.22 -12.61
CA ASN A 76 -10.71 -3.72 -11.44
C ASN A 76 -10.00 -4.98 -10.99
N VAL A 77 -9.08 -4.85 -10.05
CA VAL A 77 -8.35 -6.01 -9.51
C VAL A 77 -9.15 -6.54 -8.32
N PRO A 78 -9.66 -7.78 -8.35
CA PRO A 78 -10.08 -8.45 -7.14
C PRO A 78 -8.81 -8.77 -6.35
N HIS A 79 -8.53 -8.02 -5.29
CA HIS A 79 -7.31 -8.17 -4.49
C HIS A 79 -7.37 -9.40 -3.61
N LYS A 80 -7.19 -10.58 -4.21
CA LYS A 80 -6.91 -11.79 -3.45
C LYS A 80 -5.47 -11.69 -2.95
N CYS A 81 -5.30 -11.53 -1.64
CA CYS A 81 -3.98 -11.54 -1.02
C CYS A 81 -3.36 -12.93 -1.19
N ILE A 82 -2.18 -12.99 -1.80
CA ILE A 82 -1.40 -14.22 -1.93
C ILE A 82 -0.21 -14.24 -0.98
N ASN A 83 0.18 -13.07 -0.45
CA ASN A 83 1.23 -12.94 0.55
C ASN A 83 0.95 -11.74 1.47
N ASP A 84 1.22 -11.93 2.75
CA ASP A 84 1.27 -10.89 3.78
C ASP A 84 2.37 -11.29 4.77
N ASN A 85 3.45 -10.51 4.82
CA ASN A 85 4.61 -10.80 5.66
C ASN A 85 4.40 -10.50 7.16
N THR A 86 3.34 -9.78 7.52
CA THR A 86 3.06 -9.39 8.92
C THR A 86 1.88 -10.14 9.50
N ILE A 87 0.83 -10.37 8.70
CA ILE A 87 -0.42 -11.02 9.14
C ILE A 87 -0.75 -12.18 8.20
N PRO A 88 -0.21 -13.39 8.45
CA PRO A 88 -0.45 -14.56 7.58
C PRO A 88 -1.94 -14.92 7.41
N ALA A 89 -2.78 -14.57 8.39
CA ALA A 89 -4.23 -14.76 8.31
C ALA A 89 -4.90 -13.96 7.18
N ASN A 90 -4.21 -13.00 6.57
CA ASN A 90 -4.72 -12.25 5.42
C ASN A 90 -4.54 -12.99 4.09
N ILE A 91 -3.69 -14.03 4.05
CA ILE A 91 -3.52 -14.84 2.84
C ILE A 91 -4.87 -15.48 2.45
N ASN A 92 -5.19 -15.40 1.17
CA ASN A 92 -6.47 -15.74 0.54
C ASN A 92 -7.67 -14.82 0.86
N LYS A 93 -7.55 -13.82 1.75
CA LYS A 93 -8.60 -12.82 1.91
C LYS A 93 -8.72 -11.98 0.64
N ARG A 94 -9.97 -11.61 0.33
CA ARG A 94 -10.27 -10.63 -0.71
C ARG A 94 -10.44 -9.27 -0.05
N TYR A 95 -9.63 -8.32 -0.46
CA TYR A 95 -9.83 -6.92 -0.11
C TYR A 95 -10.80 -6.28 -1.12
N SER A 96 -11.39 -5.14 -0.74
CA SER A 96 -12.29 -4.36 -1.59
C SER A 96 -11.73 -4.17 -3.01
N ASN A 97 -12.61 -4.10 -4.01
CA ASN A 97 -12.19 -3.84 -5.39
C ASN A 97 -11.60 -2.43 -5.47
N TYR A 98 -10.29 -2.33 -5.65
CA TYR A 98 -9.69 -1.09 -6.05
C TYR A 98 -9.78 -1.02 -7.57
N GLU A 99 -10.52 -0.03 -8.05
CA GLU A 99 -10.42 0.35 -9.45
C GLU A 99 -9.21 1.27 -9.59
N TYR A 100 -8.33 1.01 -10.55
CA TYR A 100 -7.17 1.84 -10.84
C TYR A 100 -7.23 2.37 -12.25
N THR A 101 -7.19 3.69 -12.43
CA THR A 101 -6.90 4.25 -13.76
C THR A 101 -5.42 4.54 -13.87
N PHE A 102 -4.70 3.72 -14.64
CA PHE A 102 -3.31 3.99 -15.01
C PHE A 102 -3.29 4.62 -16.39
N THR A 103 -2.65 5.77 -16.50
CA THR A 103 -2.23 6.32 -17.79
C THR A 103 -0.71 6.36 -17.77
N ILE A 104 -0.05 5.45 -18.48
CA ILE A 104 1.40 5.46 -18.67
C ILE A 104 1.64 6.16 -20.00
N THR A 105 2.06 7.41 -19.97
CA THR A 105 2.58 8.13 -21.15
C THR A 105 4.06 8.37 -20.94
N THR A 106 4.85 8.36 -22.04
CA THR A 106 6.25 8.83 -22.11
C THR A 106 6.89 9.16 -20.76
N ASP A 107 7.63 8.22 -20.19
CA ASP A 107 8.54 8.27 -19.02
C ASP A 107 8.13 9.01 -17.72
N THR A 108 6.98 9.68 -17.64
CA THR A 108 6.83 10.78 -16.67
C THR A 108 5.51 10.84 -15.91
N LEU A 109 4.43 10.20 -16.37
CA LEU A 109 3.17 10.30 -15.65
C LEU A 109 2.47 8.95 -15.53
N VAL A 110 2.11 8.63 -14.30
CA VAL A 110 1.13 7.62 -13.93
C VAL A 110 0.14 8.29 -13.00
N SER A 111 -1.11 8.42 -13.43
CA SER A 111 -2.19 8.69 -12.47
C SER A 111 -2.53 7.38 -11.74
N TYR A 112 -2.81 7.50 -10.45
CA TYR A 112 -3.36 6.43 -9.63
C TYR A 112 -4.56 7.01 -8.90
N LYS A 113 -5.70 6.33 -8.99
CA LYS A 113 -6.91 6.66 -8.25
C LYS A 113 -7.60 5.36 -7.90
N ALA A 114 -7.87 5.12 -6.62
CA ALA A 114 -8.75 4.07 -6.14
C ALA A 114 -10.21 4.58 -6.20
N VAL A 115 -11.11 3.91 -6.94
CA VAL A 115 -12.47 4.46 -7.18
C VAL A 115 -13.52 4.01 -6.15
N ASN A 116 -13.24 3.06 -5.25
CA ASN A 116 -14.30 2.42 -4.47
C ASN A 116 -14.04 2.29 -2.96
N SER A 117 -13.32 3.23 -2.39
CA SER A 117 -13.26 3.39 -0.96
C SER A 117 -13.71 4.82 -0.64
N SER A 118 -14.29 5.03 0.54
CA SER A 118 -14.55 6.34 1.16
C SER A 118 -13.26 7.13 1.45
N VAL A 119 -12.26 6.96 0.60
CA VAL A 119 -10.88 7.39 0.69
C VAL A 119 -10.72 8.45 -0.38
N SER A 120 -10.52 9.68 0.06
CA SER A 120 -10.07 10.76 -0.81
C SER A 120 -8.59 10.54 -1.17
N ASP A 121 -8.26 9.45 -1.86
CA ASP A 121 -6.89 9.21 -2.32
C ASP A 121 -6.65 10.01 -3.61
N VAL A 122 -6.28 11.28 -3.43
CA VAL A 122 -5.56 12.04 -4.45
C VAL A 122 -4.07 11.83 -4.18
N SER A 123 -3.48 10.76 -4.72
CA SER A 123 -2.04 10.58 -4.60
C SER A 123 -1.33 11.11 -5.84
N SER A 124 -0.61 12.22 -5.69
CA SER A 124 0.48 12.59 -6.58
C SER A 124 1.56 11.50 -6.52
N THR A 125 1.88 10.88 -7.66
CA THR A 125 3.04 9.97 -7.77
C THR A 125 4.32 10.79 -7.77
N SER A 126 5.25 10.51 -6.84
CA SER A 126 6.51 11.28 -6.74
C SER A 126 7.63 10.72 -7.62
N ARG A 127 7.64 9.41 -7.90
CA ARG A 127 8.67 8.71 -8.69
C ARG A 127 8.10 7.49 -9.38
N TYR A 128 8.58 7.22 -10.59
CA TYR A 128 8.11 6.12 -11.45
C TYR A 128 9.26 5.49 -12.25
N VAL A 129 9.27 4.17 -12.37
CA VAL A 129 10.11 3.41 -13.32
C VAL A 129 9.29 2.26 -13.91
N LYS A 130 9.54 1.93 -15.17
CA LYS A 130 8.90 0.80 -15.85
C LYS A 130 9.88 -0.04 -16.63
N TRP A 131 9.65 -1.35 -16.57
CA TRP A 131 10.26 -2.35 -17.42
C TRP A 131 9.24 -2.96 -18.37
N VAL A 132 9.67 -3.16 -19.61
CA VAL A 132 8.84 -3.71 -20.67
C VAL A 132 9.60 -4.86 -21.33
N ASP A 133 8.98 -6.03 -21.32
CA ASP A 133 9.45 -7.20 -22.06
C ASP A 133 8.49 -7.48 -23.23
N PHE A 134 9.01 -7.43 -24.45
CA PHE A 134 8.28 -7.75 -25.67
C PHE A 134 8.60 -9.20 -26.06
N SER A 135 7.95 -10.16 -25.41
CA SER A 135 8.13 -11.58 -25.69
C SER A 135 6.83 -12.24 -26.17
N ASN A 136 6.90 -12.99 -27.27
CA ASN A 136 5.84 -13.91 -27.73
C ASN A 136 4.45 -13.28 -27.92
N ASN A 137 4.32 -12.18 -28.67
CA ASN A 137 3.03 -11.48 -28.96
C ASN A 137 2.27 -10.97 -27.72
N THR A 138 2.90 -11.00 -26.56
CA THR A 138 2.41 -10.40 -25.32
C THR A 138 3.46 -9.44 -24.80
N THR A 139 3.05 -8.22 -24.47
CA THR A 139 3.93 -7.29 -23.79
C THR A 139 3.75 -7.48 -22.30
N ARG A 140 4.83 -7.77 -21.58
CA ARG A 140 4.83 -7.84 -20.12
C ARG A 140 5.35 -6.53 -19.58
N ILE A 141 4.70 -6.03 -18.54
CA ILE A 141 5.08 -4.76 -17.91
C ILE A 141 5.28 -4.95 -16.42
N THR A 142 6.28 -4.26 -15.88
CA THR A 142 6.38 -4.01 -14.44
C THR A 142 6.58 -2.52 -14.22
N VAL A 143 5.78 -1.96 -13.33
CA VAL A 143 5.69 -0.55 -13.02
C VAL A 143 5.95 -0.41 -11.53
N PHE A 144 6.92 0.44 -11.19
CA PHE A 144 7.26 0.76 -9.82
C PHE A 144 6.98 2.23 -9.57
N PHE A 145 6.32 2.56 -8.46
CA PHE A 145 6.03 3.94 -8.10
C PHE A 145 5.89 4.12 -6.60
N GLU A 146 6.15 5.34 -6.14
CA GLU A 146 5.88 5.76 -4.77
C GLU A 146 4.55 6.53 -4.72
N THR A 147 3.75 6.25 -3.69
CA THR A 147 2.47 6.90 -3.45
C THR A 147 2.43 7.49 -2.04
N ASN A 148 1.89 8.69 -1.92
CA ASN A 148 1.45 9.25 -0.64
C ASN A 148 -0.08 9.28 -0.65
N GLY A 149 -0.73 8.81 0.41
CA GLY A 149 -2.18 8.75 0.49
C GLY A 149 -2.69 9.05 1.89
N VAL A 150 -4.02 9.03 2.05
CA VAL A 150 -4.69 9.19 3.34
C VAL A 150 -5.81 8.17 3.43
N PHE A 151 -5.70 7.22 4.35
CA PHE A 151 -6.73 6.21 4.58
C PHE A 151 -7.36 6.45 5.96
N ASP A 152 -8.67 6.68 5.99
CA ASP A 152 -9.44 6.90 7.24
C ASP A 152 -8.79 7.92 8.20
N GLY A 153 -8.32 9.03 7.61
CA GLY A 153 -7.66 10.14 8.31
C GLY A 153 -6.16 9.94 8.59
N VAL A 154 -5.61 8.75 8.32
CA VAL A 154 -4.20 8.43 8.54
C VAL A 154 -3.41 8.60 7.24
N SER A 155 -2.47 9.55 7.23
CA SER A 155 -1.55 9.73 6.11
C SER A 155 -0.56 8.57 6.01
N TYR A 156 -0.23 8.11 4.81
CA TYR A 156 0.74 7.05 4.60
C TYR A 156 1.60 7.28 3.36
N LYS A 157 2.74 6.60 3.30
CA LYS A 157 3.61 6.52 2.14
C LYS A 157 3.95 5.07 1.86
N SER A 158 3.84 4.66 0.60
CA SER A 158 4.11 3.29 0.18
C SER A 158 4.83 3.23 -1.16
N ILE A 159 5.52 2.12 -1.40
CA ILE A 159 5.92 1.69 -2.74
C ILE A 159 4.81 0.79 -3.27
N ARG A 160 4.47 0.99 -4.54
CA ARG A 160 3.58 0.12 -5.31
C ARG A 160 4.36 -0.48 -6.47
N ILE A 161 4.13 -1.77 -6.70
CA ILE A 161 4.67 -2.50 -7.83
C ILE A 161 3.50 -3.18 -8.51
N LEU A 162 3.20 -2.74 -9.72
CA LEU A 162 2.18 -3.33 -10.57
C LEU A 162 2.87 -4.10 -11.68
N SER A 163 2.50 -5.35 -11.89
CA SER A 163 2.93 -6.10 -13.07
C SER A 163 1.78 -6.82 -13.72
N GLY A 164 1.94 -7.12 -15.00
CA GLY A 164 0.93 -7.82 -15.76
C GLY A 164 1.34 -7.99 -17.22
N SER A 165 0.42 -8.50 -18.01
CA SER A 165 0.56 -8.64 -19.44
C SER A 165 -0.46 -7.78 -20.18
N VAL A 166 -0.08 -7.27 -21.33
CA VAL A 166 -0.91 -6.55 -22.29
C VAL A 166 -0.81 -7.23 -23.65
N ILE A 167 -1.93 -7.33 -24.35
CA ILE A 167 -1.94 -7.77 -25.74
C ILE A 167 -1.66 -6.54 -26.61
N PRO A 168 -0.53 -6.48 -27.33
CA PRO A 168 -0.25 -5.39 -28.25
C PRO A 168 -1.37 -5.27 -29.27
N ASN A 169 -1.76 -4.04 -29.62
CA ASN A 169 -2.80 -3.72 -30.60
C ASN A 169 -4.26 -3.96 -30.16
N ASN A 170 -4.53 -4.26 -28.89
CA ASN A 170 -5.89 -4.17 -28.36
C ASN A 170 -6.21 -2.69 -28.02
N PRO A 171 -7.25 -2.07 -28.61
CA PRO A 171 -7.57 -0.66 -28.38
C PRO A 171 -7.89 -0.31 -26.92
N THR A 172 -8.28 -1.30 -26.10
CA THR A 172 -8.56 -1.09 -24.67
C THR A 172 -7.33 -1.28 -23.78
N PHE A 173 -6.21 -1.75 -24.34
CA PHE A 173 -4.98 -2.11 -23.63
C PHE A 173 -5.24 -2.76 -22.25
N ALA A 174 -6.16 -3.71 -22.20
CA ALA A 174 -6.52 -4.38 -20.97
C ALA A 174 -5.30 -5.14 -20.41
N LEU A 175 -4.95 -4.86 -19.15
CA LEU A 175 -4.00 -5.69 -18.43
C LEU A 175 -4.70 -6.98 -17.97
N PHE A 176 -3.95 -8.07 -17.97
CA PHE A 176 -4.37 -9.36 -17.46
C PHE A 176 -3.19 -10.04 -16.76
N ASN A 177 -3.48 -11.04 -15.91
CA ASN A 177 -2.49 -11.66 -15.03
C ASN A 177 -1.76 -10.60 -14.18
N ILE A 178 -2.55 -9.71 -13.58
CA ILE A 178 -2.12 -8.58 -12.79
C ILE A 178 -1.65 -9.03 -11.41
N TYR A 179 -0.48 -8.53 -11.03
CA TYR A 179 0.02 -8.58 -9.66
C TYR A 179 0.16 -7.14 -9.14
N ASP A 180 -0.34 -6.91 -7.94
CA ASP A 180 -0.16 -5.64 -7.21
C ASP A 180 0.54 -5.94 -5.89
N CYS A 181 1.71 -5.35 -5.71
CA CYS A 181 2.43 -5.39 -4.45
C CYS A 181 2.45 -3.99 -3.86
N PHE A 182 2.17 -3.89 -2.55
CA PHE A 182 2.45 -2.68 -1.79
C PHE A 182 3.42 -2.95 -0.65
N ILE A 183 4.27 -1.97 -0.40
CA ILE A 183 5.24 -1.95 0.70
C ILE A 183 5.00 -0.66 1.49
N MET A 184 4.63 -0.78 2.76
CA MET A 184 4.41 0.38 3.62
C MET A 184 5.76 0.97 4.07
N LEU A 185 6.00 2.25 3.76
CA LEU A 185 7.24 2.94 4.13
C LEU A 185 7.08 3.82 5.36
N GLU A 186 5.99 4.59 5.41
CA GLU A 186 5.70 5.55 6.48
C GLU A 186 4.19 5.56 6.74
N THR A 187 3.80 5.76 7.99
CA THR A 187 2.41 5.98 8.41
C THR A 187 2.37 7.08 9.46
N GLY A 188 1.33 7.91 9.42
CA GLY A 188 1.01 8.87 10.45
C GLY A 188 0.50 8.18 11.73
N PRO A 189 0.08 8.97 12.73
CA PRO A 189 -0.53 8.43 13.95
C PRO A 189 -1.78 7.62 13.64
N ASP A 190 -1.79 6.35 14.04
CA ASP A 190 -2.88 5.41 13.79
C ASP A 190 -3.26 4.65 15.08
N PRO A 191 -3.98 5.31 16.01
CA PRO A 191 -4.35 4.70 17.29
C PRO A 191 -5.33 3.54 17.13
N ASP A 192 -6.00 3.42 15.98
CA ASP A 192 -7.03 2.42 15.73
C ASP A 192 -6.54 1.27 14.84
N ASP A 193 -5.28 1.30 14.41
CA ASP A 193 -4.67 0.25 13.58
C ASP A 193 -5.42 0.03 12.25
N LYS A 194 -5.78 1.15 11.61
CA LYS A 194 -6.54 1.22 10.36
C LYS A 194 -5.69 0.97 9.13
N VAL A 195 -4.42 1.36 9.19
CA VAL A 195 -3.42 1.28 8.12
C VAL A 195 -2.42 0.18 8.45
N ALA A 196 -1.86 -0.45 7.42
CA ALA A 196 -0.83 -1.46 7.63
C ALA A 196 0.42 -0.87 8.30
N ASP A 197 1.05 -1.66 9.18
CA ASP A 197 2.30 -1.26 9.84
C ASP A 197 3.43 -1.00 8.82
N VAL A 198 4.34 -0.08 9.17
CA VAL A 198 5.58 0.15 8.40
C VAL A 198 6.34 -1.17 8.19
N GLY A 199 6.77 -1.42 6.97
CA GLY A 199 7.44 -2.66 6.58
C GLY A 199 6.51 -3.80 6.16
N THR A 200 5.20 -3.60 6.24
CA THR A 200 4.24 -4.54 5.65
C THR A 200 4.44 -4.61 4.14
N ILE A 201 4.61 -5.83 3.64
CA ILE A 201 4.62 -6.20 2.23
C ILE A 201 3.40 -7.08 2.01
N ARG A 202 2.48 -6.68 1.11
CA ARG A 202 1.43 -7.57 0.62
C ARG A 202 1.49 -7.67 -0.88
N VAL A 203 1.24 -8.89 -1.36
CA VAL A 203 1.11 -9.18 -2.79
C VAL A 203 -0.31 -9.66 -3.06
N PHE A 204 -0.91 -9.09 -4.08
CA PHE A 204 -2.23 -9.43 -4.60
C PHE A 204 -2.11 -9.95 -6.03
N GLN A 205 -3.05 -10.82 -6.41
CA GLN A 205 -3.15 -11.35 -7.75
C GLN A 205 -4.59 -11.26 -8.25
N ASP A 206 -4.80 -10.81 -9.49
CA ASP A 206 -6.09 -10.90 -10.16
C ASP A 206 -6.43 -12.36 -10.50
N LYS A 207 -7.72 -12.71 -10.43
CA LYS A 207 -8.25 -14.00 -10.90
C LYS A 207 -9.57 -13.78 -11.59
#